data_AF-A0A245ZIC5-F1
#
_entry.id   AF-A0A245ZIC5-F1
#
_cell.length_a   1.000
_cell.length_b   1.000
_cell.length_c   1.000
_cell.angle_alpha   90.00
_cell.angle_beta   90.00
_cell.angle_gamma   90.00
#
_symmetry.space_group_name_H-M   'P 1'
#
loop_
_entity.id
_entity.type
_entity.pdbx_description
1 polymer ?
#
loop_
_entity_poly.entity_id
_entity_poly.type
_entity_poly.pdbx_seq_one_letter_code
_entity_poly.pdbx_strand_id
1 'polypeptide(L)'
;MTEEKKKESRHVAHHHADLPYRRDRRARPASEGSQKAPFRQHFARHYAALDLGTNNCRLLIARPQGDGFAVVDAFSRIVRLGEGLATSGKLSDAAVERTIGALRICADKLKRRNVTLARSVATEACRRASNGAAFIERAYQETGIHLDVISAEEEARLAVLGCHVLLEPGNAPALVFDIGGGSTELVLIDTSTTVPTVIDWHSAPWGVVSLTESAGGGEGPAGLASAYERMRILVRESFAPFAARLPKFDGPRRLLGTSGTVTTLASVHLELDRYDRAQVDGLIAPAASMRAISQRLAHLSIADRAKLPCIGRERADLVVAGCAILETILDLWPAERLGVADRGIREGILRRLMASAA
;
A
#
# COMPACT_ATOMS: atom_id res chain seq x y z
N MET A 1 35.44 -30.00 56.95
CA MET A 1 35.94 -28.62 57.02
C MET A 1 34.93 -27.74 56.30
N THR A 2 34.02 -27.01 56.96
CA THR A 2 34.23 -25.79 57.80
C THR A 2 34.81 -24.63 56.99
N GLU A 3 34.39 -23.36 57.08
CA GLU A 3 33.28 -22.64 57.78
C GLU A 3 33.11 -21.31 56.99
N GLU A 4 31.92 -20.82 56.65
CA GLU A 4 30.99 -20.01 57.46
C GLU A 4 31.51 -18.62 57.93
N LYS A 5 30.81 -17.54 57.49
CA LYS A 5 30.60 -16.20 58.12
C LYS A 5 29.96 -15.22 57.10
N LYS A 6 29.10 -14.26 57.45
CA LYS A 6 28.11 -14.14 58.56
C LYS A 6 27.06 -13.07 58.19
N LYS A 7 25.83 -13.20 58.72
CA LYS A 7 24.74 -12.18 58.70
C LYS A 7 25.02 -10.98 59.62
N GLU A 8 24.37 -9.84 59.34
CA GLU A 8 23.58 -8.96 60.24
C GLU A 8 23.16 -7.71 59.41
N SER A 9 21.94 -7.16 59.30
CA SER A 9 20.67 -7.13 60.07
C SER A 9 20.68 -6.31 61.37
N ARG A 10 19.89 -5.24 61.42
CA ARG A 10 19.52 -4.50 62.65
C ARG A 10 18.00 -4.26 62.73
N HIS A 11 17.41 -4.61 63.88
CA HIS A 11 16.15 -4.08 64.43
C HIS A 11 16.37 -2.62 64.93
N VAL A 12 15.47 -1.83 65.56
CA VAL A 12 14.22 -2.00 66.35
C VAL A 12 13.42 -0.65 66.23
N ALA A 13 12.18 -0.41 66.69
CA ALA A 13 11.23 -1.16 67.52
C ALA A 13 9.74 -0.82 67.20
N HIS A 14 8.84 -1.48 67.94
CA HIS A 14 7.40 -1.33 68.06
C HIS A 14 6.91 -0.11 68.87
N HIS A 15 5.63 0.26 68.68
CA HIS A 15 4.71 0.57 69.78
C HIS A 15 3.28 0.10 69.46
N HIS A 16 2.58 -0.44 70.46
CA HIS A 16 1.18 -0.88 70.43
C HIS A 16 0.29 0.07 71.24
N ALA A 17 -0.91 0.37 70.72
CA ALA A 17 -2.15 0.82 71.39
C ALA A 17 -3.14 1.25 70.28
N ASP A 18 -4.47 1.19 70.36
CA ASP A 18 -5.43 0.40 71.16
C ASP A 18 -6.77 0.40 70.37
N LEU A 19 -7.64 -0.58 70.57
CA LEU A 19 -9.03 -0.56 70.05
C LEU A 19 -9.99 -0.01 71.14
N PRO A 20 -11.06 0.73 70.78
CA PRO A 20 -12.35 0.04 70.71
C PRO A 20 -13.41 0.58 69.71
N TYR A 21 -14.03 -0.36 69.01
CA TYR A 21 -15.48 -0.50 68.71
C TYR A 21 -16.45 0.69 68.95
N ARG A 22 -17.19 1.11 67.90
CA ARG A 22 -18.53 1.72 68.05
C ARG A 22 -19.50 1.33 66.93
N ARG A 23 -20.78 1.17 67.29
CA ARG A 23 -21.87 0.56 66.51
C ARG A 23 -22.54 1.48 65.48
N ASP A 24 -23.17 0.83 64.49
CA ASP A 24 -24.40 1.18 63.76
C ASP A 24 -24.87 2.65 63.71
N ARG A 25 -25.08 3.13 62.48
CA ARG A 25 -26.25 3.96 62.17
C ARG A 25 -26.89 3.57 60.84
N ARG A 26 -28.23 3.48 60.87
CA ARG A 26 -29.09 2.94 59.80
C ARG A 26 -29.03 3.77 58.51
N ALA A 27 -29.30 3.08 57.40
CA ALA A 27 -29.53 3.67 56.09
C ALA A 27 -30.72 4.66 56.07
N ARG A 28 -30.67 5.63 55.15
CA ARG A 28 -31.82 6.36 54.60
C ARG A 28 -31.79 6.28 53.07
N PRO A 29 -32.94 6.18 52.39
CA PRO A 29 -33.02 5.93 50.95
C PRO A 29 -33.17 7.21 50.11
N ALA A 30 -33.34 7.01 48.79
CA ALA A 30 -33.46 7.98 47.70
C ALA A 30 -32.12 8.62 47.25
N SER A 31 -31.88 8.85 45.96
CA SER A 31 -32.84 8.92 44.84
C SER A 31 -32.54 7.99 43.66
N GLU A 32 -33.60 7.50 43.04
CA GLU A 32 -33.58 7.02 41.65
C GLU A 32 -33.13 8.15 40.70
N GLY A 33 -32.66 7.82 39.49
CA GLY A 33 -32.45 8.83 38.44
C GLY A 33 -31.07 8.90 37.78
N SER A 34 -30.16 7.93 37.96
CA SER A 34 -29.09 7.75 36.97
C SER A 34 -29.63 6.91 35.80
N GLN A 35 -30.23 7.58 34.82
CA GLN A 35 -30.40 6.97 33.51
C GLN A 35 -29.01 6.62 32.99
N LYS A 36 -28.63 5.34 33.07
CA LYS A 36 -27.45 4.84 32.36
C LYS A 36 -27.72 5.08 30.88
N ALA A 37 -27.09 6.11 30.33
CA ALA A 37 -27.07 6.34 28.89
C ALA A 37 -26.76 4.99 28.22
N PRO A 38 -27.55 4.58 27.21
CA PRO A 38 -27.37 3.26 26.63
C PRO A 38 -25.93 3.18 26.13
N PHE A 39 -25.18 2.21 26.65
CA PHE A 39 -23.91 1.83 26.06
C PHE A 39 -24.20 1.51 24.60
N ARG A 40 -23.95 2.46 23.70
CA ARG A 40 -23.89 2.21 22.27
C ARG A 40 -22.82 1.15 22.12
N GLN A 41 -23.25 -0.11 22.00
CA GLN A 41 -22.42 -1.18 21.52
C GLN A 41 -21.87 -0.70 20.18
N HIS A 42 -20.65 -0.18 20.22
CA HIS A 42 -19.81 -0.08 19.05
C HIS A 42 -19.46 -1.51 18.68
N PHE A 43 -20.43 -2.21 18.07
CA PHE A 43 -20.12 -3.29 17.16
C PHE A 43 -19.02 -2.74 16.27
N ALA A 44 -17.84 -3.36 16.34
CA ALA A 44 -16.66 -2.86 15.65
C ALA A 44 -16.95 -2.99 14.15
N ARG A 45 -17.46 -1.90 13.56
CA ARG A 45 -17.90 -1.86 12.16
C ARG A 45 -16.72 -2.29 11.31
N HIS A 46 -16.88 -3.38 10.59
CA HIS A 46 -15.89 -3.82 9.62
C HIS A 46 -16.10 -3.01 8.35
N TYR A 47 -15.05 -2.33 7.92
CA TYR A 47 -14.99 -1.62 6.65
C TYR A 47 -14.12 -2.41 5.69
N ALA A 48 -14.39 -2.29 4.40
CA ALA A 48 -13.56 -2.93 3.38
C ALA A 48 -13.17 -1.97 2.26
N ALA A 49 -11.95 -2.16 1.77
CA ALA A 49 -11.45 -1.58 0.55
C ALA A 49 -11.02 -2.70 -0.40
N LEU A 50 -11.65 -2.77 -1.57
CA LEU A 50 -11.24 -3.63 -2.67
C LEU A 50 -10.62 -2.77 -3.77
N ASP A 51 -9.49 -3.23 -4.28
CA ASP A 51 -8.68 -2.58 -5.32
C ASP A 51 -8.43 -3.61 -6.43
N LEU A 52 -9.02 -3.34 -7.60
CA LEU A 52 -8.85 -4.14 -8.81
C LEU A 52 -8.01 -3.35 -9.83
N GLY A 53 -6.70 -3.54 -9.75
CA GLY A 53 -5.75 -2.99 -10.70
C GLY A 53 -5.43 -3.95 -11.85
N THR A 54 -4.65 -3.46 -12.82
CA THR A 54 -4.24 -4.19 -14.03
C THR A 54 -3.55 -5.54 -13.76
N ASN A 55 -2.82 -5.67 -12.65
CA ASN A 55 -2.07 -6.91 -12.33
C ASN A 55 -2.66 -7.69 -11.14
N ASN A 56 -3.14 -7.00 -10.11
CA ASN A 56 -3.59 -7.61 -8.85
C ASN A 56 -5.04 -7.24 -8.51
N CYS A 57 -5.78 -8.20 -7.97
CA CYS A 57 -7.01 -7.97 -7.22
C CYS A 57 -6.69 -8.08 -5.73
N ARG A 58 -6.98 -7.03 -4.96
CA ARG A 58 -6.66 -6.94 -3.52
C ARG A 58 -7.88 -6.52 -2.72
N LEU A 59 -8.01 -7.07 -1.52
CA LEU A 59 -9.05 -6.71 -0.55
C LEU A 59 -8.40 -6.54 0.82
N LEU A 60 -8.79 -5.49 1.53
CA LEU A 60 -8.42 -5.24 2.92
C LEU A 60 -9.69 -5.00 3.73
N ILE A 61 -9.90 -5.79 4.78
CA ILE A 61 -10.99 -5.62 5.74
C ILE A 61 -10.40 -5.19 7.07
N ALA A 62 -10.92 -4.10 7.64
CA ALA A 62 -10.40 -3.49 8.86
C ALA A 62 -11.51 -2.98 9.77
N ARG A 63 -11.17 -2.73 11.04
CA ARG A 63 -12.02 -2.05 12.03
C ARG A 63 -11.28 -0.85 12.63
N PRO A 64 -11.95 0.25 13.00
CA PRO A 64 -11.30 1.37 13.68
C PRO A 64 -10.55 0.92 14.95
N GLN A 65 -9.38 1.50 15.18
CA GLN A 65 -8.56 1.30 16.38
C GLN A 65 -7.66 2.53 16.61
N GLY A 66 -7.92 3.27 17.69
CA GLY A 66 -7.20 4.51 17.98
C GLY A 66 -7.44 5.58 16.90
N ASP A 67 -6.35 6.17 16.42
CA ASP A 67 -6.26 7.11 15.29
C ASP A 67 -6.17 6.41 13.92
N GLY A 68 -6.18 5.07 13.89
CA GLY A 68 -6.08 4.25 12.70
C GLY A 68 -7.06 3.08 12.70
N PHE A 69 -6.61 1.92 12.22
CA PHE A 69 -7.42 0.72 12.12
C PHE A 69 -6.61 -0.56 12.30
N ALA A 70 -7.28 -1.58 12.85
CA ALA A 70 -6.79 -2.95 12.89
C ALA A 70 -7.19 -3.68 11.61
N VAL A 71 -6.25 -4.31 10.92
CA VAL A 71 -6.56 -5.26 9.84
C VAL A 71 -7.18 -6.52 10.44
N VAL A 72 -8.32 -6.94 9.89
CA VAL A 72 -9.11 -8.10 10.35
C VAL A 72 -9.05 -9.25 9.35
N ASP A 73 -9.00 -8.93 8.05
CA ASP A 73 -8.81 -9.89 6.98
C ASP A 73 -8.14 -9.21 5.78
N ALA A 74 -7.40 -9.96 4.99
CA ALA A 74 -6.77 -9.49 3.77
C ALA A 74 -6.83 -10.56 2.69
N PHE A 75 -6.73 -10.12 1.45
CA PHE A 75 -6.59 -10.97 0.28
C PHE A 75 -5.82 -10.22 -0.81
N SER A 76 -4.96 -10.93 -1.53
CA SER A 76 -4.25 -10.44 -2.70
C SER A 76 -4.08 -11.61 -3.66
N ARG A 77 -4.40 -11.42 -4.94
CA ARG A 77 -4.11 -12.39 -5.99
C ARG A 77 -3.69 -11.70 -7.26
N ILE A 78 -2.63 -12.21 -7.88
CA ILE A 78 -2.24 -11.83 -9.24
C ILE A 78 -3.33 -12.37 -10.18
N VAL A 79 -3.97 -11.45 -10.89
CA VAL A 79 -5.03 -11.78 -11.86
C VAL A 79 -4.61 -11.45 -13.30
N ARG A 80 -3.62 -10.56 -13.48
CA ARG A 80 -3.14 -10.07 -14.80
C ARG A 80 -4.32 -9.65 -15.70
N LEU A 81 -5.23 -8.84 -15.15
CA LEU A 81 -6.46 -8.41 -15.83
C LEU A 81 -6.17 -7.70 -17.16
N GLY A 82 -5.13 -6.86 -17.19
CA GLY A 82 -4.74 -6.13 -18.40
C GLY A 82 -3.67 -6.81 -19.27
N GLU A 83 -3.46 -8.13 -19.17
CA GLU A 83 -2.56 -8.82 -20.10
C GLU A 83 -3.09 -8.77 -21.54
N GLY A 84 -2.21 -8.46 -22.49
CA GLY A 84 -2.57 -8.29 -23.91
C GLY A 84 -3.43 -7.04 -24.19
N LEU A 85 -3.72 -6.20 -23.19
CA LEU A 85 -4.56 -5.02 -23.34
C LEU A 85 -3.87 -3.95 -24.21
N ALA A 86 -2.53 -3.83 -24.12
CA ALA A 86 -1.78 -2.86 -24.91
C ALA A 86 -1.91 -3.12 -26.43
N THR A 87 -2.00 -4.38 -26.84
CA THR A 87 -2.11 -4.79 -28.26
C THR A 87 -3.55 -4.93 -28.73
N SER A 88 -4.45 -5.49 -27.90
CA SER A 88 -5.81 -5.85 -28.33
C SER A 88 -6.87 -4.77 -28.06
N GLY A 89 -6.59 -3.83 -27.15
CA GLY A 89 -7.59 -2.86 -26.66
C GLY A 89 -8.72 -3.46 -25.83
N LYS A 90 -8.65 -4.74 -25.47
CA LYS A 90 -9.69 -5.47 -24.72
C LYS A 90 -9.10 -6.30 -23.58
N LEU A 91 -9.89 -6.54 -22.55
CA LEU A 91 -9.64 -7.56 -21.53
C LEU A 91 -9.85 -8.94 -22.18
N SER A 92 -8.91 -9.88 -21.98
CA SER A 92 -9.03 -11.24 -22.49
C SER A 92 -10.02 -12.06 -21.64
N ASP A 93 -10.72 -13.02 -22.25
CA ASP A 93 -11.67 -13.88 -21.54
C ASP A 93 -10.99 -14.65 -20.40
N ALA A 94 -9.77 -15.15 -20.63
CA ALA A 94 -8.97 -15.83 -19.60
C ALA A 94 -8.65 -14.91 -18.41
N ALA A 95 -8.32 -13.64 -18.66
CA ALA A 95 -8.07 -12.66 -17.61
C ALA A 95 -9.36 -12.27 -16.85
N VAL A 96 -10.48 -12.18 -17.57
CA VAL A 96 -11.82 -11.97 -16.99
C VAL A 96 -12.20 -13.14 -16.06
N GLU A 97 -12.11 -14.40 -16.49
CA GLU A 97 -12.46 -15.56 -15.65
C GLU A 97 -11.60 -15.63 -14.37
N ARG A 98 -10.28 -15.45 -14.50
CA ARG A 98 -9.38 -15.41 -13.34
C ARG A 98 -9.72 -14.28 -12.37
N THR A 99 -10.23 -13.16 -12.89
CA THR A 99 -10.60 -11.99 -12.09
C THR A 99 -11.98 -12.15 -11.43
N ILE A 100 -12.97 -12.74 -12.10
CA ILE A 100 -14.27 -13.06 -11.49
C ILE A 100 -14.08 -14.09 -10.38
N GLY A 101 -13.22 -15.11 -10.57
CA GLY A 101 -12.78 -15.99 -9.49
C GLY A 101 -12.04 -15.26 -8.35
N ALA A 102 -11.40 -14.12 -8.66
CA ALA A 102 -10.95 -13.08 -7.71
C ALA A 102 -12.05 -12.61 -6.78
N LEU A 103 -13.02 -11.97 -7.42
CA LEU A 103 -14.11 -11.24 -6.81
C LEU A 103 -15.06 -12.16 -6.03
N ARG A 104 -15.26 -13.42 -6.47
CA ARG A 104 -15.97 -14.46 -5.68
C ARG A 104 -15.34 -14.68 -4.29
N ILE A 105 -14.02 -14.86 -4.21
CA ILE A 105 -13.32 -15.04 -2.92
C ILE A 105 -13.41 -13.78 -2.06
N CYS A 106 -13.35 -12.60 -2.69
CA CYS A 106 -13.57 -11.33 -2.01
C CYS A 106 -14.99 -11.22 -1.43
N ALA A 107 -16.03 -11.56 -2.21
CA ALA A 107 -17.42 -11.54 -1.78
C ALA A 107 -17.66 -12.45 -0.56
N ASP A 108 -17.11 -13.67 -0.58
CA ASP A 108 -17.17 -14.58 0.56
C ASP A 108 -16.47 -14.01 1.81
N LYS A 109 -15.34 -13.30 1.64
CA LYS A 109 -14.65 -12.62 2.76
C LYS A 109 -15.48 -11.46 3.31
N LEU A 110 -16.04 -10.61 2.44
CA LEU A 110 -16.92 -9.50 2.83
C LEU A 110 -18.13 -10.01 3.65
N LYS A 111 -18.78 -11.07 3.16
CA LYS A 111 -19.91 -11.73 3.83
C LYS A 111 -19.51 -12.34 5.18
N ARG A 112 -18.46 -13.18 5.22
CA ARG A 112 -17.99 -13.84 6.46
C ARG A 112 -17.55 -12.87 7.55
N ARG A 113 -17.10 -11.66 7.21
CA ARG A 113 -16.68 -10.63 8.18
C ARG A 113 -17.80 -9.66 8.56
N ASN A 114 -19.01 -9.80 8.02
CA ASN A 114 -20.13 -8.87 8.24
C ASN A 114 -19.71 -7.40 8.00
N VAL A 115 -19.08 -7.15 6.84
CA VAL A 115 -18.65 -5.81 6.45
C VAL A 115 -19.85 -4.87 6.37
N THR A 116 -19.79 -3.79 7.13
CA THR A 116 -20.85 -2.78 7.25
C THR A 116 -20.85 -1.82 6.06
N LEU A 117 -19.66 -1.47 5.56
CA LEU A 117 -19.48 -0.58 4.43
C LEU A 117 -18.22 -0.98 3.65
N ALA A 118 -18.36 -1.15 2.34
CA ALA A 118 -17.27 -1.44 1.42
C ALA A 118 -17.24 -0.39 0.32
N ARG A 119 -16.04 -0.05 -0.16
CA ARG A 119 -15.84 0.59 -1.46
C ARG A 119 -14.88 -0.26 -2.26
N SER A 120 -15.27 -0.59 -3.48
CA SER A 120 -14.51 -1.46 -4.37
C SER A 120 -14.22 -0.66 -5.64
N VAL A 121 -12.94 -0.46 -5.95
CA VAL A 121 -12.53 0.33 -7.11
C VAL A 121 -11.89 -0.56 -8.17
N ALA A 122 -12.07 -0.17 -9.42
CA ALA A 122 -11.35 -0.72 -10.56
C ALA A 122 -10.58 0.39 -11.27
N THR A 123 -9.36 0.10 -11.73
CA THR A 123 -8.45 1.14 -12.22
C THR A 123 -8.08 0.98 -13.70
N GLU A 124 -6.82 1.20 -14.08
CA GLU A 124 -6.38 1.50 -15.45
C GLU A 124 -6.83 0.47 -16.51
N ALA A 125 -6.78 -0.83 -16.20
CA ALA A 125 -7.22 -1.87 -17.13
C ALA A 125 -8.71 -1.74 -17.50
N CYS A 126 -9.57 -1.44 -16.52
CA CYS A 126 -11.01 -1.27 -16.75
C CYS A 126 -11.33 0.08 -17.40
N ARG A 127 -10.55 1.14 -17.12
CA ARG A 127 -10.66 2.42 -17.81
C ARG A 127 -10.34 2.32 -19.31
N ARG A 128 -9.27 1.59 -19.65
CA ARG A 128 -8.72 1.55 -21.03
C ARG A 128 -9.41 0.56 -21.95
N ALA A 129 -9.95 -0.55 -21.44
CA ALA A 129 -10.45 -1.63 -22.27
C ALA A 129 -11.82 -1.31 -22.89
N SER A 130 -11.98 -1.58 -24.19
CA SER A 130 -13.24 -1.33 -24.89
C SER A 130 -14.40 -2.21 -24.39
N ASN A 131 -14.11 -3.32 -23.71
CA ASN A 131 -15.06 -4.20 -23.04
C ASN A 131 -15.05 -4.04 -21.50
N GLY A 132 -14.40 -3.00 -20.97
CA GLY A 132 -14.29 -2.75 -19.52
C GLY A 132 -15.66 -2.63 -18.83
N ALA A 133 -16.59 -1.86 -19.39
CA ALA A 133 -17.94 -1.71 -18.84
C ALA A 133 -18.72 -3.03 -18.79
N ALA A 134 -18.61 -3.86 -19.84
CA ALA A 134 -19.25 -5.18 -19.87
C ALA A 134 -18.65 -6.15 -18.83
N PHE A 135 -17.34 -6.06 -18.58
CA PHE A 135 -16.69 -6.80 -17.50
C PHE A 135 -17.18 -6.35 -16.11
N ILE A 136 -17.34 -5.03 -15.87
CA ILE A 136 -17.83 -4.49 -14.59
C ILE A 136 -19.26 -4.97 -14.30
N GLU A 137 -20.16 -4.90 -15.29
CA GLU A 137 -21.53 -5.42 -15.16
C GLU A 137 -21.52 -6.92 -14.85
N ARG A 138 -20.76 -7.71 -15.62
CA ARG A 138 -20.62 -9.15 -15.40
C ARG A 138 -20.07 -9.48 -14.01
N ALA A 139 -19.08 -8.73 -13.54
CA ALA A 139 -18.51 -8.89 -12.20
C ALA A 139 -19.55 -8.61 -11.09
N TYR A 140 -20.41 -7.61 -11.26
CA TYR A 140 -21.51 -7.34 -10.35
C TYR A 140 -22.53 -8.50 -10.36
N GLN A 141 -23.00 -8.94 -11.52
CA GLN A 141 -23.97 -10.04 -11.64
C GLN A 141 -23.46 -11.36 -11.04
N GLU A 142 -22.18 -11.70 -11.22
CA GLU A 142 -21.62 -12.97 -10.75
C GLU A 142 -21.13 -12.97 -9.29
N THR A 143 -21.01 -11.80 -8.64
CA THR A 143 -20.40 -11.69 -7.29
C THR A 143 -21.09 -10.74 -6.30
N GLY A 144 -21.99 -9.88 -6.77
CA GLY A 144 -22.62 -8.81 -5.99
C GLY A 144 -21.69 -7.64 -5.65
N ILE A 145 -20.44 -7.63 -6.13
CA ILE A 145 -19.48 -6.54 -5.87
C ILE A 145 -19.70 -5.44 -6.92
N HIS A 146 -20.21 -4.29 -6.48
CA HIS A 146 -20.21 -3.08 -7.29
C HIS A 146 -18.78 -2.53 -7.40
N LEU A 147 -18.24 -2.40 -8.60
CA LEU A 147 -16.89 -1.90 -8.87
C LEU A 147 -16.96 -0.49 -9.47
N ASP A 148 -16.48 0.50 -8.72
CA ASP A 148 -16.39 1.88 -9.17
C ASP A 148 -15.13 2.05 -10.04
N VAL A 149 -15.29 2.32 -11.34
CA VAL A 149 -14.15 2.68 -12.19
C VAL A 149 -13.73 4.11 -11.87
N ILE A 150 -12.64 4.27 -11.11
CA ILE A 150 -12.17 5.60 -10.65
C ILE A 150 -11.28 6.28 -11.70
N SER A 151 -11.24 7.62 -11.68
CA SER A 151 -10.27 8.39 -12.47
C SER A 151 -8.85 8.20 -11.91
N ALA A 152 -7.83 8.41 -12.76
CA ALA A 152 -6.43 8.38 -12.31
C ALA A 152 -6.13 9.47 -11.26
N GLU A 153 -6.89 10.57 -11.25
CA GLU A 153 -6.78 11.61 -10.22
C GLU A 153 -7.26 11.12 -8.83
N GLU A 154 -8.39 10.40 -8.76
CA GLU A 154 -8.88 9.80 -7.51
C GLU A 154 -7.97 8.64 -7.08
N GLU A 155 -7.40 7.87 -8.01
CA GLU A 155 -6.38 6.84 -7.75
C GLU A 155 -5.15 7.45 -7.07
N ALA A 156 -4.58 8.50 -7.68
CA ALA A 156 -3.48 9.29 -7.12
C ALA A 156 -3.79 9.86 -5.72
N ARG A 157 -4.97 10.47 -5.53
CA ARG A 157 -5.42 10.99 -4.23
C ARG A 157 -5.55 9.90 -3.17
N LEU A 158 -6.12 8.75 -3.51
CA LEU A 158 -6.28 7.62 -2.59
C LEU A 158 -4.93 6.99 -2.23
N ALA A 159 -4.00 6.88 -3.18
CA ALA A 159 -2.63 6.41 -2.93
C ALA A 159 -1.91 7.31 -1.91
N VAL A 160 -1.90 8.64 -2.12
CA VAL A 160 -1.34 9.62 -1.16
C VAL A 160 -2.01 9.50 0.21
N LEU A 161 -3.35 9.48 0.27
CA LEU A 161 -4.06 9.40 1.55
C LEU A 161 -3.73 8.11 2.33
N GLY A 162 -3.47 7.00 1.63
CA GLY A 162 -3.07 5.73 2.24
C GLY A 162 -1.65 5.71 2.81
N CYS A 163 -0.69 6.36 2.13
CA CYS A 163 0.74 6.24 2.45
C CYS A 163 1.40 7.44 3.12
N HIS A 164 0.87 8.67 3.01
CA HIS A 164 1.58 9.90 3.40
C HIS A 164 2.11 9.93 4.86
N VAL A 165 1.48 9.17 5.77
CA VAL A 165 1.93 9.00 7.17
C VAL A 165 3.31 8.34 7.31
N LEU A 166 3.86 7.79 6.22
CA LEU A 166 5.21 7.20 6.13
C LEU A 166 6.24 8.14 5.48
N LEU A 167 5.83 9.35 5.07
CA LEU A 167 6.74 10.32 4.47
C LEU A 167 7.70 10.89 5.54
N GLU A 168 8.97 11.07 5.18
CA GLU A 168 9.95 11.69 6.06
C GLU A 168 9.53 13.13 6.45
N PRO A 169 9.74 13.58 7.70
CA PRO A 169 9.41 14.94 8.11
C PRO A 169 10.10 16.03 7.26
N GLY A 170 9.42 17.16 7.07
CA GLY A 170 9.97 18.31 6.33
C GLY A 170 8.88 19.23 5.78
N ASN A 171 9.29 20.45 5.38
CA ASN A 171 8.38 21.52 4.97
C ASN A 171 8.42 21.82 3.45
N ALA A 172 9.43 21.32 2.72
CA ALA A 172 9.51 21.47 1.25
C ALA A 172 8.64 20.42 0.55
N PRO A 173 8.04 20.70 -0.63
CA PRO A 173 7.18 19.75 -1.33
C PRO A 173 7.80 18.36 -1.50
N ALA A 174 6.97 17.32 -1.42
CA ALA A 174 7.39 15.93 -1.59
C ALA A 174 6.78 15.30 -2.84
N LEU A 175 7.46 14.33 -3.42
CA LEU A 175 6.92 13.51 -4.51
C LEU A 175 6.49 12.15 -3.94
N VAL A 176 5.23 11.79 -4.17
CA VAL A 176 4.69 10.45 -3.93
C VAL A 176 4.48 9.77 -5.29
N PHE A 177 4.73 8.47 -5.38
CA PHE A 177 4.43 7.71 -6.59
C PHE A 177 3.90 6.30 -6.33
N ASP A 178 3.01 5.82 -7.21
CA ASP A 178 2.52 4.45 -7.25
C ASP A 178 2.93 3.81 -8.59
N ILE A 179 3.70 2.71 -8.54
CA ILE A 179 4.04 1.94 -9.75
C ILE A 179 3.03 0.82 -9.90
N GLY A 180 1.95 1.11 -10.62
CA GLY A 180 0.86 0.21 -10.91
C GLY A 180 1.20 -0.86 -11.96
N GLY A 181 0.17 -1.62 -12.34
CA GLY A 181 0.27 -2.60 -13.42
C GLY A 181 0.10 -1.98 -14.81
N GLY A 182 -0.81 -1.02 -14.97
CA GLY A 182 -1.12 -0.37 -16.26
C GLY A 182 -0.68 1.08 -16.36
N SER A 183 -0.53 1.76 -15.23
CA SER A 183 -0.14 3.17 -15.10
C SER A 183 0.93 3.34 -14.01
N THR A 184 1.50 4.54 -13.96
CA THR A 184 2.29 5.04 -12.83
C THR A 184 1.83 6.45 -12.50
N GLU A 185 1.36 6.65 -11.28
CA GLU A 185 0.95 7.96 -10.77
C GLU A 185 2.13 8.66 -10.10
N LEU A 186 2.36 9.92 -10.45
CA LEU A 186 3.28 10.86 -9.82
C LEU A 186 2.46 11.97 -9.17
N VAL A 187 2.68 12.25 -7.89
CA VAL A 187 1.89 13.22 -7.13
C VAL A 187 2.80 14.13 -6.31
N LEU A 188 2.85 15.41 -6.69
CA LEU A 188 3.55 16.43 -5.93
C LEU A 188 2.62 16.95 -4.84
N ILE A 189 3.05 16.87 -3.59
CA ILE A 189 2.24 17.23 -2.42
C ILE A 189 2.89 18.32 -1.56
N ASP A 190 2.05 19.22 -1.06
CA ASP A 190 2.38 20.10 0.07
C ASP A 190 2.12 19.35 1.37
N THR A 191 3.04 19.48 2.33
CA THR A 191 2.95 18.87 3.66
C THR A 191 3.02 19.90 4.78
N SER A 192 2.74 21.17 4.45
CA SER A 192 2.55 22.25 5.43
C SER A 192 1.39 21.97 6.41
N THR A 193 0.44 21.12 6.01
CA THR A 193 -0.72 20.67 6.79
C THR A 193 -0.63 19.19 7.17
N THR A 194 -1.30 18.82 8.28
CA THR A 194 -1.33 17.44 8.81
C THR A 194 -1.83 16.40 7.81
N VAL A 195 -2.80 16.79 6.96
CA VAL A 195 -3.20 16.02 5.78
C VAL A 195 -2.61 16.75 4.57
N PRO A 196 -1.72 16.13 3.79
CA PRO A 196 -1.12 16.75 2.62
C PRO A 196 -2.14 17.13 1.55
N THR A 197 -1.87 18.23 0.84
CA THR A 197 -2.66 18.66 -0.31
C THR A 197 -1.90 18.36 -1.61
N VAL A 198 -2.63 18.05 -2.68
CA VAL A 198 -2.01 17.80 -4.00
C VAL A 198 -1.75 19.15 -4.68
N ILE A 199 -0.49 19.42 -5.01
CA ILE A 199 -0.08 20.61 -5.78
C ILE A 199 -0.25 20.36 -7.27
N ASP A 200 0.27 19.22 -7.75
CA ASP A 200 0.22 18.79 -9.15
C ASP A 200 0.30 17.25 -9.21
N TRP A 201 -0.19 16.65 -10.28
CA TRP A 201 -0.15 15.21 -10.49
C TRP A 201 -0.01 14.85 -11.97
N HIS A 202 0.43 13.62 -12.21
CA HIS A 202 0.50 13.04 -13.55
C HIS A 202 0.27 11.53 -13.47
N SER A 203 -0.48 11.00 -14.43
CA SER A 203 -0.68 9.55 -14.61
C SER A 203 -0.05 9.16 -15.94
N ALA A 204 1.10 8.50 -15.89
CA ALA A 204 1.71 7.92 -17.09
C ALA A 204 1.00 6.60 -17.45
N PRO A 205 0.78 6.29 -18.74
CA PRO A 205 0.14 5.04 -19.18
C PRO A 205 1.08 3.81 -19.10
N TRP A 206 2.12 3.91 -18.26
CA TRP A 206 3.20 2.94 -18.10
C TRP A 206 3.21 2.40 -16.67
N GLY A 207 2.60 1.25 -16.46
CA GLY A 207 2.85 0.38 -15.31
C GLY A 207 3.66 -0.84 -15.74
N VAL A 208 3.95 -1.75 -14.81
CA VAL A 208 4.88 -2.87 -15.09
C VAL A 208 4.39 -3.83 -16.18
N VAL A 209 3.08 -3.96 -16.40
CA VAL A 209 2.49 -4.79 -17.48
C VAL A 209 2.54 -4.04 -18.80
N SER A 210 1.95 -2.84 -18.88
CA SER A 210 1.86 -2.09 -20.14
C SER A 210 3.24 -1.73 -20.70
N LEU A 211 4.19 -1.36 -19.86
CA LEU A 211 5.56 -1.05 -20.29
C LEU A 211 6.33 -2.29 -20.76
N THR A 212 6.13 -3.45 -20.12
CA THR A 212 6.75 -4.72 -20.56
C THR A 212 6.21 -5.14 -21.93
N GLU A 213 4.90 -5.05 -22.14
CA GLU A 213 4.25 -5.36 -23.42
C GLU A 213 4.68 -4.40 -24.53
N SER A 214 4.78 -3.09 -24.24
CA SER A 214 5.06 -2.07 -25.26
C SER A 214 6.54 -1.89 -25.60
N ALA A 215 7.47 -2.08 -24.66
CA ALA A 215 8.91 -1.97 -24.95
C ALA A 215 9.49 -3.21 -25.65
N GLY A 216 8.79 -4.35 -25.56
CA GLY A 216 9.23 -5.64 -26.09
C GLY A 216 10.44 -6.23 -25.34
N GLY A 217 10.82 -7.45 -25.73
CA GLY A 217 11.96 -8.17 -25.15
C GLY A 217 13.30 -7.93 -25.84
N GLY A 218 14.26 -8.78 -25.51
CA GLY A 218 15.55 -8.90 -26.17
C GLY A 218 16.35 -10.05 -25.57
N GLU A 219 17.08 -10.79 -26.41
CA GLU A 219 17.85 -11.96 -25.98
C GLU A 219 19.32 -11.62 -25.71
N GLY A 220 19.93 -12.35 -24.77
CA GLY A 220 21.30 -12.12 -24.32
C GLY A 220 21.51 -10.76 -23.62
N PRO A 221 22.74 -10.48 -23.14
CA PRO A 221 23.04 -9.27 -22.39
C PRO A 221 22.72 -7.97 -23.16
N ALA A 222 23.05 -7.92 -24.45
CA ALA A 222 22.80 -6.75 -25.30
C ALA A 222 21.29 -6.52 -25.57
N GLY A 223 20.52 -7.59 -25.78
CA GLY A 223 19.08 -7.49 -25.98
C GLY A 223 18.36 -7.01 -24.71
N LEU A 224 18.75 -7.52 -23.54
CA LEU A 224 18.23 -7.08 -22.24
C LEU A 224 18.53 -5.59 -21.98
N ALA A 225 19.78 -5.16 -22.19
CA ALA A 225 20.17 -3.75 -22.03
C ALA A 225 19.42 -2.81 -22.99
N SER A 226 19.27 -3.22 -24.26
CA SER A 226 18.49 -2.47 -25.25
C SER A 226 17.00 -2.36 -24.87
N ALA A 227 16.40 -3.46 -24.39
CA ALA A 227 15.02 -3.43 -23.91
C ALA A 227 14.85 -2.50 -22.70
N TYR A 228 15.81 -2.48 -21.78
CA TYR A 228 15.78 -1.62 -20.60
C TYR A 228 15.86 -0.13 -20.95
N GLU A 229 16.75 0.29 -21.87
CA GLU A 229 16.79 1.70 -22.27
C GLU A 229 15.56 2.11 -23.09
N ARG A 230 14.98 1.21 -23.92
CA ARG A 230 13.67 1.49 -24.56
C ARG A 230 12.58 1.75 -23.52
N MET A 231 12.53 0.96 -22.43
CA MET A 231 11.60 1.20 -21.32
C MET A 231 11.84 2.58 -20.68
N ARG A 232 13.10 2.95 -20.40
CA ARG A 232 13.45 4.26 -19.83
C ARG A 232 13.11 5.43 -20.76
N ILE A 233 13.30 5.29 -22.07
CA ILE A 233 12.90 6.31 -23.06
C ILE A 233 11.39 6.54 -23.01
N LEU A 234 10.56 5.50 -23.12
CA LEU A 234 9.09 5.60 -23.09
C LEU A 234 8.57 6.26 -21.80
N VAL A 235 9.15 5.92 -20.65
CA VAL A 235 8.79 6.55 -19.36
C VAL A 235 9.24 8.01 -19.31
N ARG A 236 10.47 8.31 -19.73
CA ARG A 236 11.05 9.67 -19.74
C ARG A 236 10.23 10.62 -20.63
N GLU A 237 9.81 10.15 -21.80
CA GLU A 237 8.92 10.90 -22.70
C GLU A 237 7.56 11.16 -22.06
N SER A 238 6.93 10.16 -21.44
CA SER A 238 5.66 10.34 -20.73
C SER A 238 5.76 11.32 -19.56
N PHE A 239 6.87 11.29 -18.82
CA PHE A 239 7.07 12.15 -17.65
C PHE A 239 7.49 13.59 -18.01
N ALA A 240 8.00 13.85 -19.22
CA ALA A 240 8.52 15.16 -19.60
C ALA A 240 7.54 16.35 -19.39
N PRO A 241 6.23 16.23 -19.69
CA PRO A 241 5.27 17.31 -19.42
C PRO A 241 5.06 17.60 -17.92
N PHE A 242 5.26 16.60 -17.04
CA PHE A 242 5.19 16.77 -15.59
C PHE A 242 6.51 17.33 -15.05
N ALA A 243 7.65 16.80 -15.52
CA ALA A 243 8.98 17.28 -15.17
C ALA A 243 9.15 18.79 -15.43
N ALA A 244 8.60 19.29 -16.54
CA ALA A 244 8.60 20.71 -16.90
C ALA A 244 7.84 21.63 -15.91
N ARG A 245 6.94 21.08 -15.07
CA ARG A 245 6.14 21.81 -14.08
C ARG A 245 6.65 21.67 -12.65
N LEU A 246 7.65 20.82 -12.40
CA LEU A 246 8.15 20.57 -11.06
C LEU A 246 8.86 21.80 -10.45
N PRO A 247 8.67 22.06 -9.15
CA PRO A 247 9.29 23.20 -8.49
C PRO A 247 10.80 23.01 -8.34
N LYS A 248 11.53 24.04 -8.75
CA LYS A 248 12.95 24.22 -8.40
C LYS A 248 13.02 24.84 -7.00
N PHE A 249 13.75 24.17 -6.12
CA PHE A 249 13.99 24.59 -4.73
C PHE A 249 15.26 23.91 -4.23
N ASP A 250 15.95 24.57 -3.30
CA ASP A 250 17.14 24.06 -2.64
C ASP A 250 16.76 23.22 -1.41
N GLY A 251 17.59 22.21 -1.10
CA GLY A 251 17.38 21.32 0.03
C GLY A 251 16.90 19.90 -0.35
N PRO A 252 16.67 19.04 0.65
CA PRO A 252 16.47 17.62 0.43
C PRO A 252 15.17 17.31 -0.29
N ARG A 253 15.27 16.52 -1.36
CA ARG A 253 14.14 16.00 -2.12
C ARG A 253 13.54 14.79 -1.39
N ARG A 254 12.34 14.94 -0.83
CA ARG A 254 11.62 13.84 -0.16
C ARG A 254 10.83 13.03 -1.17
N LEU A 255 10.89 11.71 -1.07
CA LEU A 255 10.33 10.78 -2.04
C LEU A 255 9.72 9.56 -1.35
N LEU A 256 8.48 9.21 -1.69
CA LEU A 256 7.76 8.07 -1.13
C LEU A 256 7.15 7.22 -2.27
N GLY A 257 7.54 5.96 -2.35
CA GLY A 257 7.05 5.01 -3.34
C GLY A 257 6.14 3.95 -2.73
N THR A 258 5.05 3.61 -3.41
CA THR A 258 4.15 2.51 -3.01
C THR A 258 4.02 1.42 -4.07
N SER A 259 3.26 0.38 -3.73
CA SER A 259 2.88 -0.77 -4.56
C SER A 259 3.99 -1.80 -4.81
N GLY A 260 3.69 -2.77 -5.67
CA GLY A 260 4.39 -4.05 -5.78
C GLY A 260 5.85 -3.93 -6.18
N THR A 261 6.20 -2.97 -7.04
CA THR A 261 7.58 -2.75 -7.48
C THR A 261 8.46 -2.31 -6.32
N VAL A 262 8.08 -1.23 -5.63
CA VAL A 262 8.91 -0.59 -4.60
C VAL A 262 9.08 -1.52 -3.39
N THR A 263 8.01 -2.19 -2.98
CA THR A 263 8.05 -3.21 -1.91
C THR A 263 8.89 -4.45 -2.29
N THR A 264 8.95 -4.83 -3.57
CA THR A 264 9.84 -5.91 -4.04
C THR A 264 11.30 -5.48 -3.97
N LEU A 265 11.64 -4.29 -4.46
CA LEU A 265 13.02 -3.77 -4.45
C LEU A 265 13.52 -3.53 -3.01
N ALA A 266 12.64 -3.07 -2.12
CA ALA A 266 12.89 -3.02 -0.68
C ALA A 266 13.20 -4.39 -0.08
N SER A 267 12.43 -5.43 -0.43
CA SER A 267 12.68 -6.79 0.04
C SER A 267 14.02 -7.35 -0.47
N VAL A 268 14.43 -6.99 -1.69
CA VAL A 268 15.73 -7.35 -2.26
C VAL A 268 16.87 -6.55 -1.61
N HIS A 269 16.66 -5.29 -1.24
CA HIS A 269 17.63 -4.47 -0.50
C HIS A 269 17.89 -5.00 0.90
N LEU A 270 16.85 -5.50 1.57
CA LEU A 270 16.91 -6.12 2.89
C LEU A 270 17.32 -7.61 2.85
N GLU A 271 17.60 -8.16 1.66
CA GLU A 271 18.01 -9.56 1.45
C GLU A 271 17.04 -10.60 2.05
N LEU A 272 15.73 -10.32 2.05
CA LEU A 272 14.72 -11.15 2.72
C LEU A 272 14.43 -12.46 1.95
N ASP A 273 14.55 -13.61 2.64
CA ASP A 273 14.15 -14.94 2.14
C ASP A 273 12.69 -14.99 1.65
N ARG A 274 11.82 -14.21 2.28
CA ARG A 274 10.39 -14.10 1.95
C ARG A 274 9.86 -12.73 2.33
N TYR A 275 8.77 -12.33 1.69
CA TYR A 275 8.17 -11.01 1.93
C TYR A 275 7.73 -10.86 3.40
N ASP A 276 8.24 -9.82 4.06
CA ASP A 276 7.85 -9.42 5.41
C ASP A 276 7.43 -7.95 5.44
N ARG A 277 6.12 -7.71 5.59
CA ARG A 277 5.55 -6.36 5.65
C ARG A 277 6.12 -5.55 6.82
N ALA A 278 6.45 -6.18 7.95
CA ALA A 278 6.92 -5.47 9.15
C ALA A 278 8.32 -4.85 8.96
N GLN A 279 9.10 -5.37 8.01
CA GLN A 279 10.43 -4.84 7.66
C GLN A 279 10.39 -3.90 6.44
N VAL A 280 9.39 -4.05 5.57
CA VAL A 280 9.26 -3.29 4.31
C VAL A 280 8.41 -2.02 4.44
N ASP A 281 7.30 -2.05 5.19
CA ASP A 281 6.37 -0.94 5.30
C ASP A 281 6.91 0.17 6.21
N GLY A 282 7.25 1.32 5.63
CA GLY A 282 7.94 2.42 6.33
C GLY A 282 9.46 2.35 6.27
N LEU A 283 10.05 1.41 5.51
CA LEU A 283 11.48 1.40 5.23
C LEU A 283 11.88 2.71 4.52
N ILE A 284 12.99 3.31 4.94
CA ILE A 284 13.63 4.41 4.21
C ILE A 284 14.99 3.92 3.74
N ALA A 285 15.15 3.75 2.43
CA ALA A 285 16.34 3.18 1.81
C ALA A 285 17.14 4.23 1.03
N PRO A 286 18.47 4.10 0.90
CA PRO A 286 19.25 4.95 0.01
C PRO A 286 18.80 4.77 -1.45
N ALA A 287 18.52 5.87 -2.14
CA ALA A 287 18.11 5.84 -3.56
C ALA A 287 19.20 5.22 -4.46
N ALA A 288 20.47 5.40 -4.10
CA ALA A 288 21.61 4.75 -4.77
C ALA A 288 21.54 3.21 -4.68
N SER A 289 21.13 2.64 -3.54
CA SER A 289 20.94 1.20 -3.38
C SER A 289 19.80 0.68 -4.26
N MET A 290 18.68 1.42 -4.31
CA MET A 290 17.56 1.08 -5.19
C MET A 290 17.95 1.12 -6.67
N ARG A 291 18.72 2.15 -7.08
CA ARG A 291 19.28 2.24 -8.44
C ARG A 291 20.21 1.07 -8.76
N ALA A 292 21.13 0.72 -7.86
CA ALA A 292 22.04 -0.42 -8.07
C ALA A 292 21.29 -1.76 -8.19
N ILE A 293 20.21 -1.95 -7.42
CA ILE A 293 19.34 -3.13 -7.54
C ILE A 293 18.61 -3.12 -8.89
N SER A 294 18.00 -2.00 -9.30
CA SER A 294 17.35 -1.85 -10.61
C SER A 294 18.28 -2.23 -11.76
N GLN A 295 19.49 -1.67 -11.76
CA GLN A 295 20.51 -1.95 -12.78
C GLN A 295 20.96 -3.42 -12.75
N ARG A 296 21.17 -4.02 -11.59
CA ARG A 296 21.48 -5.45 -11.47
C ARG A 296 20.36 -6.32 -12.05
N LEU A 297 19.09 -6.04 -11.71
CA LEU A 297 17.94 -6.83 -12.17
C LEU A 297 17.72 -6.70 -13.69
N ALA A 298 17.98 -5.54 -14.28
CA ALA A 298 17.88 -5.32 -15.73
C ALA A 298 18.81 -6.22 -16.55
N HIS A 299 19.99 -6.57 -16.01
CA HIS A 299 20.98 -7.43 -16.68
C HIS A 299 20.77 -8.93 -16.43
N LEU A 300 19.84 -9.32 -15.55
CA LEU A 300 19.56 -10.73 -15.26
C LEU A 300 18.52 -11.31 -16.23
N SER A 301 18.70 -12.58 -16.60
CA SER A 301 17.67 -13.34 -17.32
C SER A 301 16.40 -13.47 -16.47
N ILE A 302 15.24 -13.74 -17.10
CA ILE A 302 13.98 -14.01 -16.36
C ILE A 302 14.17 -15.23 -15.45
N ALA A 303 14.92 -16.24 -15.89
CA ALA A 303 15.20 -17.44 -15.11
C ALA A 303 16.04 -17.14 -13.84
N ASP A 304 16.98 -16.19 -13.91
CA ASP A 304 17.79 -15.78 -12.76
C ASP A 304 17.03 -14.83 -11.83
N ARG A 305 16.25 -13.90 -12.38
CA ARG A 305 15.30 -13.09 -11.60
C ARG A 305 14.32 -13.95 -10.81
N ALA A 306 13.83 -15.05 -11.39
CA ALA A 306 12.92 -15.97 -10.73
C ALA A 306 13.54 -16.79 -9.59
N LYS A 307 14.88 -16.86 -9.49
CA LYS A 307 15.60 -17.48 -8.37
C LYS A 307 15.74 -16.54 -7.17
N LEU A 308 15.61 -15.23 -7.38
CA LEU A 308 15.77 -14.26 -6.30
C LEU A 308 14.57 -14.32 -5.33
N PRO A 309 14.84 -14.40 -4.01
CA PRO A 309 13.81 -14.23 -2.99
C PRO A 309 12.96 -12.98 -3.21
N CYS A 310 11.69 -13.04 -2.78
CA CYS A 310 10.67 -11.99 -2.92
C CYS A 310 10.28 -11.57 -4.36
N ILE A 311 11.05 -11.91 -5.41
CA ILE A 311 10.65 -11.74 -6.82
C ILE A 311 9.84 -12.96 -7.27
N GLY A 312 10.49 -14.14 -7.26
CA GLY A 312 9.89 -15.40 -7.73
C GLY A 312 9.43 -15.38 -9.20
N ARG A 313 8.81 -16.49 -9.64
CA ARG A 313 8.39 -16.66 -11.05
C ARG A 313 7.32 -15.66 -11.50
N GLU A 314 6.41 -15.27 -10.61
CA GLU A 314 5.22 -14.46 -10.96
C GLU A 314 5.52 -12.98 -11.23
N ARG A 315 6.70 -12.48 -10.81
CA ARG A 315 7.16 -11.09 -11.02
C ARG A 315 8.44 -10.99 -11.84
N ALA A 316 9.13 -12.10 -12.11
CA ALA A 316 10.44 -12.10 -12.77
C ALA A 316 10.42 -11.49 -14.18
N ASP A 317 9.31 -11.66 -14.91
CA ASP A 317 9.05 -11.03 -16.19
C ASP A 317 8.84 -9.50 -16.06
N LEU A 318 8.00 -9.07 -15.11
CA LEU A 318 7.55 -7.67 -14.97
C LEU A 318 8.49 -6.75 -14.17
N VAL A 319 9.34 -7.27 -13.29
CA VAL A 319 10.11 -6.46 -12.32
C VAL A 319 11.03 -5.44 -13.00
N VAL A 320 11.56 -5.74 -14.18
CA VAL A 320 12.50 -4.87 -14.91
C VAL A 320 11.82 -3.61 -15.46
N ALA A 321 10.56 -3.70 -15.89
CA ALA A 321 9.79 -2.49 -16.23
C ALA A 321 9.60 -1.58 -15.02
N GLY A 322 9.34 -2.15 -13.84
CA GLY A 322 9.30 -1.41 -12.59
C GLY A 322 10.63 -0.75 -12.21
N CYS A 323 11.76 -1.40 -12.51
CA CYS A 323 13.10 -0.86 -12.33
C CYS A 323 13.33 0.38 -13.23
N ALA A 324 12.94 0.29 -14.52
CA ALA A 324 13.06 1.39 -15.49
C ALA A 324 12.21 2.60 -15.11
N ILE A 325 10.99 2.35 -14.62
CA ILE A 325 10.12 3.40 -14.08
C ILE A 325 10.79 4.07 -12.88
N LEU A 326 11.22 3.30 -11.87
CA LEU A 326 11.84 3.85 -10.67
C LEU A 326 13.11 4.65 -10.96
N GLU A 327 14.02 4.15 -11.80
CA GLU A 327 15.22 4.92 -12.17
C GLU A 327 14.87 6.24 -12.86
N THR A 328 13.83 6.26 -13.71
CA THR A 328 13.39 7.49 -14.37
C THR A 328 12.73 8.47 -13.37
N ILE A 329 12.04 7.98 -12.34
CA ILE A 329 11.57 8.81 -11.21
C ILE A 329 12.75 9.40 -10.43
N LEU A 330 13.80 8.61 -10.16
CA LEU A 330 15.01 9.08 -9.46
C LEU A 330 15.85 10.05 -10.29
N ASP A 331 15.78 9.98 -11.63
CA ASP A 331 16.39 10.96 -12.54
C ASP A 331 15.60 12.29 -12.53
N LEU A 332 14.27 12.22 -12.47
CA LEU A 332 13.34 13.35 -12.47
C LEU A 332 13.26 14.06 -11.10
N TRP A 333 13.39 13.31 -10.01
CA TRP A 333 13.37 13.79 -8.64
C TRP A 333 14.54 13.16 -7.86
N PRO A 334 15.73 13.80 -7.89
CA PRO A 334 16.97 13.25 -7.33
C PRO A 334 16.97 13.31 -5.80
N ALA A 335 16.19 12.43 -5.19
CA ALA A 335 16.18 12.17 -3.75
C ALA A 335 17.35 11.28 -3.35
N GLU A 336 17.97 11.57 -2.20
CA GLU A 336 19.01 10.72 -1.60
C GLU A 336 18.41 9.44 -0.99
N ARG A 337 17.15 9.53 -0.55
CA ARG A 337 16.42 8.51 0.21
C ARG A 337 15.05 8.28 -0.42
N LEU A 338 14.60 7.03 -0.39
CA LEU A 338 13.28 6.58 -0.83
C LEU A 338 12.56 5.96 0.36
N GLY A 339 11.45 6.57 0.78
CA GLY A 339 10.48 5.92 1.65
C GLY A 339 9.69 4.86 0.88
N VAL A 340 9.38 3.75 1.54
CA VAL A 340 8.66 2.61 0.97
C VAL A 340 7.37 2.37 1.73
N ALA A 341 6.25 2.27 1.01
CA ALA A 341 4.95 1.96 1.58
C ALA A 341 4.41 0.63 1.02
N ASP A 342 3.92 -0.25 1.90
CA ASP A 342 2.96 -1.32 1.54
C ASP A 342 1.51 -0.84 1.80
N ARG A 343 1.30 0.48 1.71
CA ARG A 343 0.01 1.18 1.89
C ARG A 343 -0.27 2.04 0.68
N GLY A 344 -1.53 2.08 0.24
CA GLY A 344 -1.92 2.91 -0.90
C GLY A 344 -3.43 3.05 -0.98
N ILE A 345 -3.98 2.84 -2.18
CA ILE A 345 -5.41 3.04 -2.51
C ILE A 345 -6.34 2.44 -1.45
N ARG A 346 -6.10 1.19 -1.00
CA ARG A 346 -6.95 0.49 -0.02
C ARG A 346 -6.95 1.18 1.35
N GLU A 347 -5.79 1.52 1.86
CA GLU A 347 -5.64 2.26 3.12
C GLU A 347 -6.25 3.67 3.02
N GLY A 348 -6.13 4.34 1.87
CA GLY A 348 -6.78 5.62 1.60
C GLY A 348 -8.31 5.52 1.58
N ILE A 349 -8.86 4.46 0.96
CA ILE A 349 -10.30 4.14 0.98
C ILE A 349 -10.77 3.92 2.42
N LEU A 350 -10.10 3.06 3.19
CA LEU A 350 -10.49 2.77 4.58
C LEU A 350 -10.48 4.03 5.44
N ARG A 351 -9.46 4.90 5.29
CA ARG A 351 -9.42 6.21 5.98
C ARG A 351 -10.62 7.08 5.62
N ARG A 352 -11.00 7.20 4.34
CA ARG A 352 -12.23 7.92 3.94
C ARG A 352 -13.49 7.31 4.54
N LEU A 353 -13.69 6.00 4.39
CA LEU A 353 -14.89 5.32 4.87
C LEU A 353 -15.08 5.43 6.39
N MET A 354 -13.99 5.39 7.16
CA MET A 354 -14.03 5.55 8.62
C MET A 354 -14.23 7.02 9.02
N ALA A 355 -13.59 7.98 8.33
CA ALA A 355 -13.77 9.40 8.60
C ALA A 355 -15.18 9.91 8.27
N SER A 356 -15.85 9.35 7.25
CA SER A 356 -17.25 9.68 6.94
C SER A 356 -18.29 8.97 7.82
N ALA A 357 -17.85 8.10 8.73
CA ALA A 357 -18.73 7.31 9.60
C ALA A 357 -18.54 7.58 11.11
N ALA A 358 -17.63 8.51 11.44
CA ALA A 358 -17.40 9.08 12.76
C ALA A 358 -18.24 10.36 12.92
#